data_AF-A0A3D4HWU1-F1
#
_entry.id   AF-A0A3D4HWU1-F1
#
_cell.length_a   1.000
_cell.length_b   1.000
_cell.length_c   1.000
_cell.angle_alpha   90.00
_cell.angle_beta   90.00
_cell.angle_gamma   90.00
#
_symmetry.space_group_name_H-M   'P 1'
#
loop_
_entity.id
_entity.type
_entity.pdbx_description
1 polymer ?
#
loop_
_entity_poly.entity_id
_entity_poly.type
_entity_poly.pdbx_seq_one_letter_code
_entity_poly.pdbx_strand_id
1 'polypeptide(L)'
;MIDTIVLKIPKGQYYISKPDKFSKNADDFTKYEKPISKITNNPTAEERRLHHYRPCLTLTKRWTKDGQIAQELTIQFSAPKLLYGNNLEELTDSDFDAVLERLTNSLRDIGVNILKPLLATAQVSAVHYSKNIELEDGYTPSFVIKELMKVNISKKLDITRHGFQNDGQSLQYYATSNSLVFYDKIQDIQKTKNRSIDKDQNYIQRSLFEQAQEQKLEILRVEIRIADRRKLNSLLQKLGYPKNPTFKDVFCSGTSQKVVSYYWQELIANHNLFIFTSDIKPKQILNTILINHPKIKHKQAIFLTGLYLLAKDATGIRELRQMLNNRANPRTWTRIVKELKNLNKSPAQYDGWVKQVIAQIDEFQPYKPRFEM
;
A
#
# COMPACT_ATOMS: atom_id res chain seq x y z
N MET A 1 6.55 -1.29 -7.42
CA MET A 1 6.01 -2.28 -8.35
C MET A 1 4.54 -2.55 -8.14
N ILE A 2 3.87 -3.11 -9.15
CA ILE A 2 2.48 -3.57 -9.03
C ILE A 2 2.43 -4.82 -8.13
N ASP A 3 1.42 -4.90 -7.27
CA ASP A 3 1.24 -6.04 -6.37
C ASP A 3 -0.10 -6.72 -6.64
N THR A 4 -1.20 -6.16 -6.15
CA THR A 4 -2.55 -6.75 -6.29
C THR A 4 -3.38 -6.00 -7.33
N ILE A 5 -4.07 -6.74 -8.20
CA ILE A 5 -4.99 -6.19 -9.22
C ILE A 5 -6.37 -6.78 -9.05
N VAL A 6 -7.41 -5.97 -9.31
CA VAL A 6 -8.80 -6.42 -9.44
C VAL A 6 -9.34 -6.07 -10.83
N LEU A 7 -9.47 -7.08 -11.68
CA LEU A 7 -10.02 -6.98 -13.02
C LEU A 7 -11.52 -7.21 -13.04
N LYS A 8 -12.20 -6.57 -13.99
CA LYS A 8 -13.62 -6.75 -14.28
C LYS A 8 -13.81 -7.19 -15.73
N ILE A 9 -14.42 -8.36 -15.90
CA ILE A 9 -14.67 -8.97 -17.20
C ILE A 9 -16.18 -9.04 -17.42
N PRO A 10 -16.72 -8.33 -18.43
CA PRO A 10 -18.15 -8.35 -18.73
C PRO A 10 -18.59 -9.72 -19.28
N LYS A 11 -19.87 -10.05 -19.10
CA LYS A 11 -20.48 -11.23 -19.72
C LYS A 11 -20.25 -11.23 -21.24
N GLY A 12 -19.95 -12.39 -21.80
CA GLY A 12 -19.59 -12.57 -23.21
C GLY A 12 -18.09 -12.54 -23.49
N GLN A 13 -17.27 -12.06 -22.54
CA GLN A 13 -15.81 -12.09 -22.64
C GLN A 13 -15.17 -13.25 -21.87
N TYR A 14 -15.96 -14.12 -21.24
CA TYR A 14 -15.50 -15.29 -20.51
C TYR A 14 -16.48 -16.45 -20.69
N TYR A 15 -15.96 -17.67 -20.55
CA TYR A 15 -16.73 -18.90 -20.52
C TYR A 15 -16.39 -19.72 -19.27
N ILE A 16 -17.41 -20.20 -18.56
CA ILE A 16 -17.25 -21.04 -17.36
C ILE A 16 -17.52 -22.49 -17.76
N SER A 17 -16.49 -23.33 -17.75
CA SER A 17 -16.59 -24.77 -18.08
C SER A 17 -16.81 -25.66 -16.85
N LYS A 18 -16.55 -25.16 -15.65
CA LYS A 18 -16.77 -25.87 -14.37
C LYS A 18 -17.63 -25.02 -13.43
N PRO A 19 -18.93 -24.87 -13.72
CA PRO A 19 -19.82 -23.98 -12.97
C PRO A 19 -20.04 -24.42 -11.52
N ASP A 20 -19.83 -25.71 -11.22
CA ASP A 20 -19.88 -26.34 -9.90
C ASP A 20 -18.75 -25.91 -8.95
N LYS A 21 -17.65 -25.32 -9.49
CA LYS A 21 -16.52 -24.84 -8.69
C LYS A 21 -16.77 -23.51 -7.98
N PHE A 22 -17.86 -22.82 -8.29
CA PHE A 22 -18.28 -21.65 -7.54
C PHE A 22 -19.03 -22.06 -6.27
N SER A 23 -19.12 -21.15 -5.30
CA SER A 23 -19.83 -21.35 -4.03
C SER A 23 -21.29 -21.81 -4.20
N LYS A 24 -21.87 -21.54 -5.37
CA LYS A 24 -23.10 -22.13 -5.88
C LYS A 24 -22.90 -22.34 -7.38
N ASN A 25 -23.65 -23.26 -7.99
CA ASN A 25 -23.55 -23.53 -9.42
C ASN A 25 -23.76 -22.24 -10.25
N ALA A 26 -22.79 -21.92 -11.10
CA ALA A 26 -22.80 -20.69 -11.90
C ALA A 26 -23.86 -20.68 -13.02
N ASP A 27 -24.32 -21.83 -13.51
CA ASP A 27 -25.36 -21.92 -14.53
C ASP A 27 -26.74 -21.55 -13.95
N ASP A 28 -26.96 -21.87 -12.67
CA ASP A 28 -28.16 -21.49 -11.94
C ASP A 28 -28.14 -20.02 -11.51
N PHE A 29 -27.04 -19.30 -11.75
CA PHE A 29 -26.86 -17.95 -11.24
C PHE A 29 -27.88 -16.95 -11.82
N THR A 30 -28.39 -17.18 -13.02
CA THR A 30 -29.44 -16.34 -13.62
C THR A 30 -30.78 -16.49 -12.90
N LYS A 31 -31.07 -17.65 -12.28
CA LYS A 31 -32.34 -17.99 -11.63
C LYS A 31 -32.60 -17.29 -10.29
N TYR A 32 -31.58 -16.72 -9.63
CA TYR A 32 -31.77 -16.04 -8.34
C TYR A 32 -32.62 -14.75 -8.47
N GLU A 33 -33.69 -14.61 -7.70
CA GLU A 33 -34.62 -13.47 -7.82
C GLU A 33 -34.09 -12.15 -7.23
N LYS A 34 -32.95 -12.18 -6.52
CA LYS A 34 -32.43 -10.99 -5.84
C LYS A 34 -31.92 -9.94 -6.85
N PRO A 35 -32.24 -8.65 -6.67
CA PRO A 35 -31.76 -7.56 -7.53
C PRO A 35 -30.23 -7.47 -7.64
N ILE A 36 -29.52 -7.89 -6.59
CA ILE A 36 -28.06 -8.05 -6.59
C ILE A 36 -27.74 -9.40 -5.94
N SER A 37 -26.94 -10.22 -6.61
CA SER A 37 -26.36 -11.42 -6.02
C SER A 37 -24.92 -11.62 -6.46
N LYS A 38 -24.17 -12.39 -5.66
CA LYS A 38 -22.79 -12.78 -5.95
C LYS A 38 -22.54 -14.24 -5.57
N ILE A 39 -21.70 -14.91 -6.34
CA ILE A 39 -21.11 -16.21 -6.01
C ILE A 39 -19.60 -16.13 -6.20
N THR A 40 -18.84 -16.92 -5.44
CA THR A 40 -17.38 -16.81 -5.41
C THR A 40 -16.72 -18.13 -5.69
N ASN A 41 -15.57 -18.11 -6.36
CA ASN A 41 -14.64 -19.22 -6.42
C ASN A 41 -13.30 -18.69 -5.89
N ASN A 42 -13.11 -18.81 -4.57
CA ASN A 42 -11.94 -18.32 -3.86
C ASN A 42 -11.12 -19.51 -3.36
N PRO A 43 -9.77 -19.43 -3.33
CA PRO A 43 -8.94 -20.50 -2.83
C PRO A 43 -9.29 -20.87 -1.38
N THR A 44 -9.49 -22.17 -1.15
CA THR A 44 -9.72 -22.75 0.18
C THR A 44 -8.46 -22.66 1.06
N ALA A 45 -8.59 -22.95 2.36
CA ALA A 45 -7.44 -22.96 3.26
C ALA A 45 -6.38 -24.00 2.85
N GLU A 46 -6.83 -25.18 2.40
CA GLU A 46 -5.95 -26.25 1.94
C GLU A 46 -5.28 -25.90 0.61
N GLU A 47 -6.00 -25.33 -0.37
CA GLU A 47 -5.39 -24.89 -1.62
C GLU A 47 -4.34 -23.79 -1.43
N ARG A 48 -4.48 -22.95 -0.40
CA ARG A 48 -3.47 -21.94 -0.03
C ARG A 48 -2.21 -22.54 0.61
N ARG A 49 -2.32 -23.75 1.17
CA ARG A 49 -1.19 -24.52 1.71
C ARG A 49 -0.45 -25.28 0.60
N LEU A 50 -1.12 -25.60 -0.50
CA LEU A 50 -0.50 -26.22 -1.67
C LEU A 50 0.42 -25.22 -2.40
N HIS A 51 1.34 -25.74 -3.21
CA HIS A 51 2.44 -25.00 -3.85
C HIS A 51 2.01 -24.02 -4.96
N HIS A 52 0.70 -23.81 -5.20
CA HIS A 52 0.20 -23.03 -6.32
C HIS A 52 -0.70 -21.89 -5.85
N TYR A 53 -0.20 -20.65 -5.98
CA TYR A 53 -1.02 -19.46 -5.77
C TYR A 53 -2.16 -19.40 -6.79
N ARG A 54 -3.35 -18.96 -6.34
CA ARG A 54 -4.56 -18.88 -7.17
C ARG A 54 -5.31 -17.55 -7.01
N PRO A 55 -5.93 -17.04 -8.08
CA PRO A 55 -6.76 -15.84 -8.03
C PRO A 55 -8.08 -16.09 -7.27
N CYS A 56 -8.66 -15.03 -6.74
CA CYS A 56 -10.01 -15.02 -6.17
C CYS A 56 -11.01 -14.57 -7.25
N LEU A 57 -12.08 -15.32 -7.44
CA LEU A 57 -13.13 -15.00 -8.41
C LEU A 57 -14.44 -14.65 -7.73
N THR A 58 -15.10 -13.60 -8.22
CA THR A 58 -16.46 -13.26 -7.83
C THR A 58 -17.31 -13.01 -9.06
N LEU A 59 -18.34 -13.83 -9.26
CA LEU A 59 -19.35 -13.59 -10.29
C LEU A 59 -20.49 -12.77 -9.65
N THR A 60 -20.78 -11.60 -10.19
CA THR A 60 -21.82 -10.71 -9.70
C THR A 60 -22.88 -10.51 -10.77
N LYS A 61 -24.16 -10.50 -10.35
CA LYS A 61 -25.26 -10.00 -11.17
C LYS A 61 -25.97 -8.86 -10.47
N ARG A 62 -26.45 -7.90 -11.26
CA ARG A 62 -27.23 -6.76 -10.79
C ARG A 62 -28.28 -6.34 -11.80
N TRP A 63 -29.44 -5.92 -11.31
CA TRP A 63 -30.41 -5.21 -12.13
C TRP A 63 -29.89 -3.80 -12.40
N THR A 64 -29.94 -3.39 -13.66
CA THR A 64 -29.62 -2.02 -14.08
C THR A 64 -30.85 -1.13 -13.92
N LYS A 65 -30.65 0.19 -14.00
CA LYS A 65 -31.77 1.14 -13.94
C LYS A 65 -32.79 0.92 -15.06
N ASP A 66 -32.33 0.38 -16.18
CA ASP A 66 -33.12 0.11 -17.38
C ASP A 66 -33.77 -1.28 -17.36
N GLY A 67 -33.78 -1.97 -16.20
CA GLY A 67 -34.37 -3.30 -16.04
C GLY A 67 -33.55 -4.46 -16.60
N GLN A 68 -32.42 -4.20 -17.27
CA GLN A 68 -31.53 -5.25 -17.79
C GLN A 68 -30.69 -5.89 -16.68
N ILE A 69 -30.33 -7.17 -16.84
CA ILE A 69 -29.42 -7.86 -15.93
C ILE A 69 -27.98 -7.70 -16.44
N ALA A 70 -27.16 -6.97 -15.67
CA ALA A 70 -25.73 -6.91 -15.90
C ALA A 70 -25.03 -8.01 -15.10
N GLN A 71 -24.17 -8.78 -15.77
CA GLN A 71 -23.35 -9.82 -15.15
C GLN A 71 -21.86 -9.54 -15.43
N GLU A 72 -21.04 -9.69 -14.40
CA GLU A 72 -19.62 -9.36 -14.43
C GLU A 72 -18.83 -10.37 -13.60
N LEU A 73 -17.71 -10.84 -14.16
CA LEU A 73 -16.73 -11.65 -13.45
C LEU A 73 -15.62 -10.72 -12.93
N THR A 74 -15.44 -10.70 -11.62
CA THR A 74 -14.34 -10.01 -10.95
C THR A 74 -13.21 -11.00 -10.65
N ILE A 75 -11.99 -10.64 -11.02
CA ILE A 75 -10.78 -11.45 -10.81
C ILE A 75 -9.80 -10.64 -9.95
N GLN A 76 -9.50 -11.11 -8.75
CA GLN A 76 -8.53 -10.48 -7.85
C GLN A 76 -7.30 -11.38 -7.68
N PHE A 77 -6.10 -10.83 -7.85
CA PHE A 77 -4.85 -11.58 -7.71
C PHE A 77 -3.67 -10.67 -7.36
N SER A 78 -2.65 -11.25 -6.71
CA SER A 78 -1.32 -10.67 -6.57
C SER A 78 -0.46 -11.15 -7.73
N ALA A 79 -0.01 -10.22 -8.57
CA ALA A 79 0.84 -10.48 -9.72
C ALA A 79 2.19 -11.12 -9.33
N PRO A 80 2.94 -10.64 -8.31
CA PRO A 80 4.21 -11.27 -7.96
C PRO A 80 3.99 -12.69 -7.44
N LYS A 81 2.91 -12.95 -6.68
CA LYS A 81 2.60 -14.31 -6.21
C LYS A 81 2.17 -15.26 -7.32
N LEU A 82 1.56 -14.77 -8.40
CA LEU A 82 1.27 -15.60 -9.57
C LEU A 82 2.55 -16.08 -10.26
N LEU A 83 3.58 -15.24 -10.29
CA LEU A 83 4.81 -15.54 -11.01
C LEU A 83 5.85 -16.26 -10.14
N TYR A 84 6.11 -15.75 -8.95
CA TYR A 84 7.18 -16.19 -8.04
C TYR A 84 6.66 -16.96 -6.82
N GLY A 85 5.35 -17.09 -6.65
CA GLY A 85 4.76 -17.68 -5.44
C GLY A 85 4.89 -16.79 -4.20
N ASN A 86 5.58 -15.65 -4.26
CA ASN A 86 5.76 -14.73 -3.15
C ASN A 86 5.64 -13.27 -3.62
N ASN A 87 5.55 -12.32 -2.70
CA ASN A 87 5.60 -10.88 -3.02
C ASN A 87 6.77 -10.17 -2.32
N LEU A 88 7.77 -10.92 -1.83
CA LEU A 88 9.05 -10.34 -1.41
C LEU A 88 9.85 -9.96 -2.67
N GLU A 89 9.86 -10.81 -3.67
CA GLU A 89 10.36 -10.49 -5.01
C GLU A 89 9.41 -9.54 -5.74
N GLU A 90 9.98 -8.48 -6.30
CA GLU A 90 9.23 -7.49 -7.06
C GLU A 90 9.28 -7.77 -8.56
N LEU A 91 8.21 -7.42 -9.27
CA LEU A 91 8.09 -7.56 -10.73
C LEU A 91 8.72 -6.38 -11.46
N THR A 92 9.04 -6.62 -12.73
CA THR A 92 9.48 -5.64 -13.73
C THR A 92 8.47 -5.57 -14.87
N ASP A 93 8.58 -4.57 -15.73
CA ASP A 93 7.67 -4.40 -16.87
C ASP A 93 7.77 -5.58 -17.87
N SER A 94 8.95 -6.19 -17.98
CA SER A 94 9.18 -7.39 -18.80
C SER A 94 8.44 -8.65 -18.30
N ASP A 95 7.98 -8.66 -17.05
CA ASP A 95 7.27 -9.82 -16.49
C ASP A 95 5.79 -9.87 -16.93
N PHE A 96 5.28 -8.87 -17.65
CA PHE A 96 3.85 -8.76 -17.99
C PHE A 96 3.32 -10.00 -18.71
N ASP A 97 4.00 -10.46 -19.76
CA ASP A 97 3.55 -11.60 -20.56
C ASP A 97 3.57 -12.90 -19.75
N ALA A 98 4.57 -13.07 -18.88
CA ALA A 98 4.66 -14.22 -17.99
C ALA A 98 3.53 -14.22 -16.93
N VAL A 99 3.22 -13.06 -16.36
CA VAL A 99 2.08 -12.91 -15.43
C VAL A 99 0.76 -13.18 -16.16
N LEU A 100 0.58 -12.64 -17.36
CA LEU A 100 -0.63 -12.86 -18.17
C LEU A 100 -0.81 -14.34 -18.52
N GLU A 101 0.26 -15.04 -18.86
CA GLU A 101 0.28 -16.48 -19.10
C GLU A 101 -0.14 -17.26 -17.86
N ARG A 102 0.51 -16.98 -16.72
CA ARG A 102 0.22 -17.65 -15.44
C ARG A 102 -1.22 -17.41 -14.99
N LEU A 103 -1.72 -16.18 -15.12
CA LEU A 103 -3.12 -15.87 -14.84
C LEU A 103 -4.07 -16.65 -15.75
N THR A 104 -3.81 -16.68 -17.05
CA THR A 104 -4.65 -17.39 -18.03
C THR A 104 -4.73 -18.88 -17.72
N ASN A 105 -3.60 -19.52 -17.44
CA ASN A 105 -3.55 -20.94 -17.12
C ASN A 105 -4.23 -21.23 -15.77
N SER A 106 -3.98 -20.40 -14.74
CA SER A 106 -4.64 -20.53 -13.43
C SER A 106 -6.17 -20.44 -13.53
N LEU A 107 -6.69 -19.53 -14.36
CA LEU A 107 -8.12 -19.41 -14.62
C LEU A 107 -8.69 -20.65 -15.34
N ARG A 108 -7.95 -21.17 -16.35
CA ARG A 108 -8.37 -22.36 -17.10
C ARG A 108 -8.49 -23.58 -16.17
N ASP A 109 -7.55 -23.77 -15.25
CA ASP A 109 -7.54 -24.91 -14.32
C ASP A 109 -8.81 -24.96 -13.45
N ILE A 110 -9.27 -23.79 -13.00
CA ILE A 110 -10.50 -23.62 -12.20
C ILE A 110 -11.78 -23.51 -13.06
N GLY A 111 -11.66 -23.74 -14.37
CA GLY A 111 -12.79 -23.82 -15.29
C GLY A 111 -13.29 -22.47 -15.80
N VAL A 112 -12.44 -21.45 -15.85
CA VAL A 112 -12.76 -20.13 -16.40
C VAL A 112 -11.85 -19.82 -17.58
N ASN A 113 -12.43 -19.70 -18.76
CA ASN A 113 -11.72 -19.46 -20.00
C ASN A 113 -11.92 -18.01 -20.44
N ILE A 114 -10.81 -17.29 -20.63
CA ILE A 114 -10.77 -15.91 -21.12
C ILE A 114 -9.62 -15.82 -22.12
N LEU A 115 -9.85 -15.16 -23.26
CA LEU A 115 -8.80 -14.94 -24.24
C LEU A 115 -7.76 -13.96 -23.69
N LYS A 116 -6.46 -14.25 -23.89
CA LYS A 116 -5.35 -13.41 -23.41
C LYS A 116 -5.50 -11.92 -23.81
N PRO A 117 -5.88 -11.56 -25.05
CA PRO A 117 -6.09 -10.16 -25.41
C PRO A 117 -7.17 -9.49 -24.54
N LEU A 118 -8.27 -10.19 -24.24
CA LEU A 118 -9.33 -9.68 -23.38
C LEU A 118 -8.87 -9.47 -21.94
N LEU A 119 -8.04 -10.38 -21.41
CA LEU A 119 -7.41 -10.20 -20.09
C LEU A 119 -6.45 -9.02 -20.07
N ALA A 120 -5.60 -8.87 -21.09
CA ALA A 120 -4.64 -7.77 -21.18
C ALA A 120 -5.33 -6.39 -21.23
N THR A 121 -6.45 -6.30 -21.93
CA THR A 121 -7.26 -5.07 -22.04
C THR A 121 -8.37 -4.99 -20.98
N ALA A 122 -8.41 -5.92 -20.02
CA ALA A 122 -9.46 -5.97 -19.02
C ALA A 122 -9.47 -4.71 -18.16
N GLN A 123 -10.66 -4.25 -17.81
CA GLN A 123 -10.81 -3.04 -17.03
C GLN A 123 -10.38 -3.26 -15.57
N VAL A 124 -9.57 -2.35 -15.04
CA VAL A 124 -9.13 -2.38 -13.64
C VAL A 124 -10.12 -1.59 -12.78
N SER A 125 -10.51 -2.19 -11.65
CA SER A 125 -11.36 -1.55 -10.64
C SER A 125 -10.64 -1.21 -9.34
N ALA A 126 -9.57 -1.93 -9.02
CA ALA A 126 -8.73 -1.73 -7.86
C ALA A 126 -7.31 -2.19 -8.20
N VAL A 127 -6.31 -1.52 -7.62
CA VAL A 127 -4.90 -1.84 -7.81
C VAL A 127 -4.11 -1.44 -6.58
N HIS A 128 -3.15 -2.28 -6.20
CA HIS A 128 -2.19 -2.01 -5.15
C HIS A 128 -0.81 -1.88 -5.78
N TYR A 129 -0.12 -0.80 -5.43
CA TYR A 129 1.28 -0.59 -5.76
C TYR A 129 2.10 -0.70 -4.48
N SER A 130 3.27 -1.29 -4.54
CA SER A 130 4.14 -1.44 -3.39
C SER A 130 5.58 -1.13 -3.72
N LYS A 131 6.39 -0.89 -2.69
CA LYS A 131 7.85 -0.90 -2.78
C LYS A 131 8.41 -1.57 -1.53
N ASN A 132 9.24 -2.59 -1.72
CA ASN A 132 10.09 -3.14 -0.67
C ASN A 132 11.35 -2.28 -0.59
N ILE A 133 11.62 -1.76 0.61
CA ILE A 133 12.75 -0.92 0.94
C ILE A 133 13.65 -1.71 1.87
N GLU A 134 14.86 -2.02 1.43
CA GLU A 134 15.87 -2.65 2.25
C GLU A 134 16.54 -1.58 3.12
N LEU A 135 16.51 -1.76 4.43
CA LEU A 135 17.11 -0.84 5.38
C LEU A 135 18.50 -1.33 5.77
N GLU A 136 19.46 -0.41 5.75
CA GLU A 136 20.86 -0.67 6.08
C GLU A 136 21.26 0.13 7.35
N ASP A 137 22.54 0.05 7.75
CA ASP A 137 23.12 0.83 8.85
C ASP A 137 22.46 0.59 10.24
N GLY A 138 21.87 -0.59 10.42
CA GLY A 138 21.20 -0.97 11.66
C GLY A 138 19.81 -0.36 11.86
N TYR A 139 19.25 0.32 10.84
CA TYR A 139 17.85 0.72 10.87
C TYR A 139 16.93 -0.50 10.71
N THR A 140 15.86 -0.54 11.49
CA THR A 140 14.83 -1.60 11.41
C THR A 140 13.49 -1.01 10.95
N PRO A 141 12.62 -1.77 10.27
CA PRO A 141 11.28 -1.34 9.92
C PRO A 141 10.47 -0.92 11.15
N SER A 142 10.66 -1.60 12.29
CA SER A 142 10.00 -1.26 13.55
C SER A 142 10.36 0.15 14.04
N PHE A 143 11.65 0.52 13.96
CA PHE A 143 12.11 1.89 14.26
C PHE A 143 11.50 2.90 13.27
N VAL A 144 11.61 2.64 11.97
CA VAL A 144 11.09 3.55 10.94
C VAL A 144 9.58 3.76 11.08
N ILE A 145 8.82 2.70 11.34
CA ILE A 145 7.37 2.78 11.54
C ILE A 145 7.02 3.62 12.76
N LYS A 146 7.77 3.47 13.87
CA LYS A 146 7.60 4.31 15.07
C LYS A 146 7.84 5.79 14.76
N GLU A 147 8.82 6.11 13.93
CA GLU A 147 9.06 7.49 13.50
C GLU A 147 7.91 7.98 12.59
N LEU A 148 7.50 7.21 11.59
CA LEU A 148 6.38 7.53 10.70
C LEU A 148 5.05 7.74 11.43
N MET A 149 4.86 7.17 12.62
CA MET A 149 3.67 7.43 13.44
C MET A 149 3.54 8.89 13.91
N LYS A 150 4.66 9.61 14.04
CA LYS A 150 4.67 10.97 14.60
C LYS A 150 4.17 12.04 13.63
N VAL A 151 4.06 11.67 12.35
CA VAL A 151 3.64 12.47 11.21
C VAL A 151 2.25 13.09 11.43
N ASN A 152 2.11 14.37 11.09
CA ASN A 152 0.82 15.05 11.03
C ASN A 152 0.06 14.65 9.78
N ILE A 153 -1.08 13.98 9.99
CA ILE A 153 -1.92 13.48 8.91
C ILE A 153 -3.31 14.11 9.00
N SER A 154 -3.93 14.29 7.83
CA SER A 154 -5.30 14.77 7.72
C SER A 154 -6.27 13.90 8.52
N LYS A 155 -7.26 14.53 9.16
CA LYS A 155 -8.39 13.83 9.83
C LYS A 155 -9.25 13.01 8.87
N LYS A 156 -9.09 13.20 7.56
CA LYS A 156 -9.80 12.40 6.53
C LYS A 156 -9.24 10.98 6.39
N LEU A 157 -8.11 10.69 7.03
CA LEU A 157 -7.52 9.36 7.08
C LEU A 157 -7.57 8.87 8.53
N ASP A 158 -8.11 7.68 8.70
CA ASP A 158 -7.98 6.94 9.94
C ASP A 158 -6.54 6.44 10.05
N ILE A 159 -6.00 6.43 11.27
CA ILE A 159 -4.70 5.81 11.52
C ILE A 159 -4.99 4.56 12.34
N THR A 160 -4.69 3.42 11.75
CA THR A 160 -4.80 2.12 12.43
C THR A 160 -3.40 1.61 12.71
N ARG A 161 -3.16 1.25 13.97
CA ARG A 161 -1.96 0.52 14.40
C ARG A 161 -2.36 -0.91 14.69
N HIS A 162 -1.60 -1.84 14.15
CA HIS A 162 -1.55 -3.19 14.70
C HIS A 162 -0.16 -3.35 15.33
N GLY A 163 -0.13 -3.29 16.67
CA GLY A 163 1.04 -3.68 17.45
C GLY A 163 1.12 -5.20 17.48
N PHE A 164 2.29 -5.74 17.17
CA PHE A 164 2.52 -7.18 17.26
C PHE A 164 3.02 -7.54 18.67
N GLN A 165 2.84 -8.79 19.09
CA GLN A 165 3.63 -9.32 20.22
C GLN A 165 5.10 -9.35 19.76
N ASN A 166 6.03 -8.88 20.60
CA ASN A 166 7.47 -8.71 20.32
C ASN A 166 7.84 -7.53 19.39
N ASP A 167 7.35 -6.32 19.71
CA ASP A 167 7.77 -5.01 19.17
C ASP A 167 7.64 -4.72 17.66
N GLY A 168 7.28 -5.70 16.84
CA GLY A 168 6.97 -5.42 15.44
C GLY A 168 5.77 -4.48 15.30
N GLN A 169 5.78 -3.63 14.26
CA GLN A 169 4.72 -2.65 14.02
C GLN A 169 4.24 -2.65 12.57
N SER A 170 2.96 -2.36 12.38
CA SER A 170 2.44 -1.89 11.10
C SER A 170 1.68 -0.59 11.32
N LEU A 171 1.72 0.26 10.31
CA LEU A 171 1.06 1.55 10.30
C LEU A 171 0.24 1.66 9.04
N GLN A 172 -1.06 1.91 9.22
CA GLN A 172 -1.98 2.11 8.11
C GLN A 172 -2.65 3.47 8.22
N TYR A 173 -2.54 4.27 7.15
CA TYR A 173 -3.38 5.43 6.93
C TYR A 173 -4.52 5.05 5.99
N TYR A 174 -5.72 4.94 6.55
CA TYR A 174 -6.85 4.32 5.92
C TYR A 174 -7.93 5.31 5.52
N ALA A 175 -8.47 5.12 4.32
CA ALA A 175 -9.79 5.57 3.92
C ALA A 175 -10.46 4.45 3.12
N THR A 176 -11.79 4.47 3.03
CA THR A 176 -12.56 3.45 2.29
C THR A 176 -12.09 3.28 0.85
N SER A 177 -11.69 4.37 0.18
CA SER A 177 -11.27 4.34 -1.23
C SER A 177 -9.79 4.03 -1.45
N ASN A 178 -8.95 4.24 -0.44
CA ASN A 178 -7.51 4.00 -0.53
C ASN A 178 -6.82 3.92 0.83
N SER A 179 -5.68 3.24 0.91
CA SER A 179 -4.81 3.30 2.09
C SER A 179 -3.33 3.32 1.74
N LEU A 180 -2.53 3.91 2.62
CA LEU A 180 -1.07 3.79 2.65
C LEU A 180 -0.68 2.93 3.84
N VAL A 181 0.09 1.87 3.60
CA VAL A 181 0.45 0.87 4.61
C VAL A 181 1.96 0.75 4.67
N PHE A 182 2.50 0.77 5.88
CA PHE A 182 3.89 0.48 6.19
C PHE A 182 3.95 -0.73 7.11
N TYR A 183 4.78 -1.71 6.81
CA TYR A 183 4.98 -2.85 7.70
C TYR A 183 6.34 -3.52 7.49
N ASP A 184 6.82 -4.14 8.55
CA ASP A 184 7.97 -5.05 8.52
C ASP A 184 7.61 -6.30 7.70
N LYS A 185 8.21 -6.43 6.51
CA LYS A 185 7.85 -7.49 5.56
C LYS A 185 8.32 -8.86 6.04
N ILE A 186 9.51 -8.94 6.63
CA ILE A 186 10.09 -10.21 7.07
C ILE A 186 9.31 -10.74 8.27
N GLN A 187 9.01 -9.89 9.26
CA GLN A 187 8.16 -10.30 10.39
C GLN A 187 6.71 -10.58 9.97
N ASP A 188 6.18 -9.95 8.92
CA ASP A 188 4.83 -10.26 8.44
C ASP A 188 4.71 -11.66 7.83
N ILE A 189 5.75 -12.15 7.17
CA ILE A 189 5.79 -13.50 6.58
C ILE A 189 5.61 -14.59 7.64
N GLN A 190 6.19 -14.42 8.83
CA GLN A 190 6.10 -15.38 9.93
C GLN A 190 4.66 -15.52 10.48
N LYS A 191 3.79 -14.52 10.27
CA LYS A 191 2.51 -14.44 10.96
C LYS A 191 1.46 -15.42 10.42
N THR A 192 0.55 -15.78 11.32
CA THR A 192 -0.72 -16.42 10.94
C THR A 192 -1.57 -15.45 10.11
N LYS A 193 -2.38 -15.99 9.19
CA LYS A 193 -3.25 -15.21 8.29
C LYS A 193 -4.08 -14.14 8.99
N ASN A 194 -4.59 -14.44 10.19
CA ASN A 194 -5.43 -13.51 10.93
C ASN A 194 -4.64 -12.31 11.48
N ARG A 195 -3.33 -12.48 11.71
CA ARG A 195 -2.44 -11.46 12.28
C ARG A 195 -1.57 -10.75 11.24
N SER A 196 -1.34 -11.35 10.07
CA SER A 196 -0.53 -10.76 8.99
C SER A 196 -1.25 -9.60 8.31
N ILE A 197 -0.50 -8.62 7.80
CA ILE A 197 -0.99 -7.54 6.95
C ILE A 197 -1.26 -8.04 5.54
N ASP A 198 -0.39 -8.90 5.03
CA ASP A 198 -0.68 -9.70 3.84
C ASP A 198 -1.58 -10.87 4.23
N LYS A 199 -2.86 -10.80 3.88
CA LYS A 199 -3.88 -11.82 4.22
C LYS A 199 -3.82 -13.06 3.33
N ASP A 200 -3.03 -13.04 2.27
CA ASP A 200 -2.94 -14.11 1.29
C ASP A 200 -1.57 -14.81 1.37
N GLN A 201 -1.08 -15.05 2.59
CA GLN A 201 0.12 -15.85 2.84
C GLN A 201 -0.05 -17.27 2.28
N ASN A 202 0.96 -17.75 1.55
CA ASN A 202 1.04 -19.11 1.01
C ASN A 202 2.33 -19.79 1.49
N TYR A 203 2.48 -21.08 1.17
CA TYR A 203 3.62 -21.88 1.61
C TYR A 203 4.97 -21.34 1.12
N ILE A 204 5.10 -21.03 -0.18
CA ILE A 204 6.34 -20.53 -0.78
C ILE A 204 6.78 -19.23 -0.11
N GLN A 205 5.85 -18.30 0.13
CA GLN A 205 6.19 -17.05 0.80
C GLN A 205 6.70 -17.28 2.23
N ARG A 206 6.15 -18.27 2.94
CA ARG A 206 6.55 -18.61 4.31
C ARG A 206 7.92 -19.27 4.39
N SER A 207 8.28 -20.09 3.41
CA SER A 207 9.60 -20.74 3.37
C SER A 207 10.75 -19.74 3.21
N LEU A 208 10.48 -18.53 2.71
CA LEU A 208 11.50 -17.47 2.59
C LEU A 208 11.91 -16.87 3.94
N PHE A 209 11.18 -17.16 5.03
CA PHE A 209 11.44 -16.54 6.33
C PHE A 209 12.80 -16.93 6.90
N GLU A 210 13.14 -18.22 6.86
CA GLU A 210 14.39 -18.75 7.44
C GLU A 210 15.60 -18.12 6.74
N GLN A 211 15.62 -18.14 5.40
CA GLN A 211 16.67 -17.52 4.59
C GLN A 211 16.77 -16.01 4.84
N ALA A 212 15.65 -15.30 4.95
CA ALA A 212 15.65 -13.88 5.26
C ALA A 212 16.19 -13.56 6.66
N GLN A 213 15.94 -14.44 7.64
CA GLN A 213 16.49 -14.30 8.99
C GLN A 213 17.99 -14.56 9.04
N GLU A 214 18.47 -15.58 8.34
CA GLU A 214 19.90 -15.89 8.23
C GLU A 214 20.69 -14.71 7.64
N GLN A 215 20.11 -14.08 6.61
CA GLN A 215 20.66 -12.87 5.98
C GLN A 215 20.39 -11.58 6.77
N LYS A 216 19.63 -11.65 7.88
CA LYS A 216 19.24 -10.50 8.72
C LYS A 216 18.63 -9.36 7.91
N LEU A 217 17.74 -9.69 6.97
CA LEU A 217 17.12 -8.71 6.09
C LEU A 217 16.14 -7.81 6.86
N GLU A 218 16.28 -6.50 6.69
CA GLU A 218 15.42 -5.48 7.31
C GLU A 218 14.57 -4.80 6.23
N ILE A 219 13.45 -5.44 5.86
CA ILE A 219 12.64 -4.98 4.73
C ILE A 219 11.39 -4.23 5.20
N LEU A 220 11.37 -2.92 4.96
CA LEU A 220 10.18 -2.10 5.12
C LEU A 220 9.36 -2.12 3.83
N ARG A 221 8.12 -2.62 3.90
CA ARG A 221 7.21 -2.53 2.76
C ARG A 221 6.33 -1.30 2.85
N VAL A 222 6.33 -0.52 1.78
CA VAL A 222 5.39 0.58 1.53
C VAL A 222 4.34 0.08 0.54
N GLU A 223 3.06 0.13 0.90
CA GLU A 223 1.96 -0.34 0.04
C GLU A 223 0.84 0.71 -0.07
N ILE A 224 0.51 1.08 -1.31
CA ILE A 224 -0.57 1.99 -1.66
C ILE A 224 -1.70 1.14 -2.22
N ARG A 225 -2.76 0.96 -1.44
CA ARG A 225 -3.92 0.15 -1.81
C ARG A 225 -5.01 1.08 -2.34
N ILE A 226 -5.32 1.02 -3.64
CA ILE A 226 -6.45 1.75 -4.23
C ILE A 226 -7.61 0.77 -4.42
N ALA A 227 -8.66 0.93 -3.60
CA ALA A 227 -9.79 0.00 -3.52
C ALA A 227 -11.00 0.42 -4.36
N ASP A 228 -11.04 1.68 -4.82
CA ASP A 228 -12.16 2.25 -5.58
C ASP A 228 -11.74 2.80 -6.95
N ARG A 229 -12.57 2.53 -7.95
CA ARG A 229 -12.33 2.93 -9.34
C ARG A 229 -12.35 4.44 -9.55
N ARG A 230 -13.23 5.18 -8.86
CA ARG A 230 -13.29 6.65 -9.01
C ARG A 230 -12.03 7.26 -8.44
N LYS A 231 -11.55 6.74 -7.31
CA LYS A 231 -10.28 7.14 -6.71
C LYS A 231 -9.10 6.81 -7.61
N LEU A 232 -9.05 5.61 -8.20
CA LEU A 232 -8.03 5.23 -9.18
C LEU A 232 -7.99 6.21 -10.36
N ASN A 233 -9.14 6.45 -10.98
CA ASN A 233 -9.27 7.39 -12.10
C ASN A 233 -8.84 8.81 -11.73
N SER A 234 -9.26 9.31 -10.57
CA SER A 234 -8.88 10.65 -10.09
C SER A 234 -7.38 10.75 -9.81
N LEU A 235 -6.77 9.71 -9.23
CA LEU A 235 -5.34 9.66 -8.96
C LEU A 235 -4.54 9.64 -10.26
N LEU A 236 -4.88 8.75 -11.19
CA LEU A 236 -4.21 8.63 -12.48
C LEU A 236 -4.26 9.94 -13.26
N GLN A 237 -5.43 10.58 -13.33
CA GLN A 237 -5.54 11.91 -13.96
C GLN A 237 -4.66 12.96 -13.29
N LYS A 238 -4.60 13.00 -11.95
CA LYS A 238 -3.72 13.92 -11.22
C LYS A 238 -2.24 13.68 -11.55
N LEU A 239 -1.87 12.45 -11.89
CA LEU A 239 -0.53 12.05 -12.27
C LEU A 239 -0.26 12.10 -13.79
N GLY A 240 -1.22 12.62 -14.58
CA GLY A 240 -1.09 12.79 -16.04
C GLY A 240 -1.45 11.56 -16.87
N TYR A 241 -2.14 10.57 -16.30
CA TYR A 241 -2.56 9.35 -16.99
C TYR A 241 -4.07 9.36 -17.34
N PRO A 242 -4.49 8.60 -18.37
CA PRO A 242 -5.89 8.51 -18.76
C PRO A 242 -6.75 7.80 -17.71
N LYS A 243 -8.07 8.02 -17.80
CA LYS A 243 -9.07 7.30 -17.00
C LYS A 243 -9.30 5.90 -17.57
N ASN A 244 -9.86 5.04 -16.72
CA ASN A 244 -10.32 3.69 -17.04
C ASN A 244 -9.17 2.78 -17.51
N PRO A 245 -8.10 2.66 -16.72
CA PRO A 245 -6.94 1.89 -17.12
C PRO A 245 -7.28 0.41 -17.32
N THR A 246 -6.60 -0.21 -18.27
CA THR A 246 -6.59 -1.65 -18.51
C THR A 246 -5.54 -2.34 -17.63
N PHE A 247 -5.53 -3.68 -17.64
CA PHE A 247 -4.50 -4.45 -16.96
C PHE A 247 -3.10 -4.09 -17.46
N LYS A 248 -2.94 -3.97 -18.79
CA LYS A 248 -1.68 -3.56 -19.40
C LYS A 248 -1.25 -2.15 -18.97
N ASP A 249 -2.19 -1.21 -18.86
CA ASP A 249 -1.87 0.18 -18.47
C ASP A 249 -1.36 0.31 -17.03
N VAL A 250 -1.92 -0.48 -16.09
CA VAL A 250 -1.49 -0.44 -14.68
C VAL A 250 -0.21 -1.22 -14.42
N PHE A 251 0.13 -2.20 -15.28
CA PHE A 251 1.36 -2.99 -15.18
C PHE A 251 2.54 -2.18 -15.74
N CYS A 252 2.93 -1.13 -15.01
CA CYS A 252 4.01 -0.25 -15.38
C CYS A 252 4.74 0.25 -14.13
N SER A 253 6.05 0.03 -14.09
CA SER A 253 6.95 0.46 -13.02
C SER A 253 6.94 1.97 -12.87
N GLY A 254 6.93 2.72 -13.97
CA GLY A 254 6.84 4.18 -13.95
C GLY A 254 5.54 4.71 -13.35
N THR A 255 4.39 4.09 -13.65
CA THR A 255 3.11 4.41 -13.02
C THR A 255 3.14 4.08 -11.53
N SER A 256 3.66 2.89 -11.18
CA SER A 256 3.80 2.44 -9.80
C SER A 256 4.66 3.41 -8.97
N GLN A 257 5.80 3.82 -9.53
CA GLN A 257 6.71 4.77 -8.90
C GLN A 257 6.01 6.10 -8.62
N LYS A 258 5.41 6.73 -9.65
CA LYS A 258 4.71 8.01 -9.47
C LYS A 258 3.61 7.94 -8.43
N VAL A 259 2.89 6.82 -8.34
CA VAL A 259 1.88 6.63 -7.29
C VAL A 259 2.52 6.53 -5.90
N VAL A 260 3.56 5.71 -5.73
CA VAL A 260 4.28 5.57 -4.46
C VAL A 260 4.88 6.91 -4.02
N SER A 261 5.62 7.58 -4.91
CA SER A 261 6.22 8.90 -4.66
C SER A 261 5.16 9.93 -4.33
N TYR A 262 4.02 9.97 -5.04
CA TYR A 262 2.92 10.89 -4.74
C TYR A 262 2.38 10.71 -3.31
N TYR A 263 2.14 9.47 -2.89
CA TYR A 263 1.65 9.18 -1.54
C TYR A 263 2.68 9.51 -0.46
N TRP A 264 3.95 9.21 -0.71
CA TRP A 264 5.05 9.60 0.16
C TRP A 264 5.12 11.13 0.30
N GLN A 265 5.09 11.86 -0.81
CA GLN A 265 5.19 13.32 -0.80
C GLN A 265 3.99 13.96 -0.09
N GLU A 266 2.77 13.58 -0.44
CA GLU A 266 1.56 14.22 0.08
C GLU A 266 1.29 13.91 1.56
N LEU A 267 1.61 12.70 2.02
CA LEU A 267 1.28 12.27 3.39
C LEU A 267 2.46 12.38 4.35
N ILE A 268 3.69 12.24 3.86
CA ILE A 268 4.90 12.24 4.68
C ILE A 268 5.71 13.51 4.43
N ALA A 269 6.25 13.69 3.22
CA ALA A 269 7.32 14.65 2.96
C ALA A 269 6.88 16.11 3.12
N ASN A 270 5.74 16.49 2.53
CA ASN A 270 5.32 17.89 2.42
C ASN A 270 5.02 18.58 3.77
N HIS A 271 4.86 17.81 4.85
CA HIS A 271 4.33 18.32 6.11
C HIS A 271 5.15 17.94 7.34
N ASN A 272 6.08 16.98 7.25
CA ASN A 272 6.55 16.26 8.43
C ASN A 272 8.06 15.94 8.49
N LEU A 273 8.86 16.26 7.48
CA LEU A 273 10.26 15.77 7.45
C LEU A 273 11.15 16.32 8.57
N PHE A 274 10.83 17.49 9.15
CA PHE A 274 11.58 17.99 10.31
C PHE A 274 11.54 17.02 11.51
N ILE A 275 10.49 16.18 11.59
CA ILE A 275 10.34 15.16 12.63
C ILE A 275 11.45 14.11 12.52
N PHE A 276 11.94 13.84 11.30
CA PHE A 276 12.92 12.79 11.02
C PHE A 276 14.34 13.34 10.92
N THR A 277 14.64 14.32 11.76
CA THR A 277 15.99 14.87 11.87
C THR A 277 16.52 14.48 13.23
N SER A 278 17.81 14.17 13.34
CA SER A 278 18.37 13.60 14.57
C SER A 278 18.10 14.48 15.79
N ASP A 279 18.09 13.87 16.97
CA ASP A 279 17.80 14.58 18.21
C ASP A 279 18.90 15.58 18.55
N ILE A 280 18.50 16.84 18.61
CA ILE A 280 19.34 17.99 18.89
C ILE A 280 18.88 18.55 20.23
N LYS A 281 19.80 18.97 21.11
CA LYS A 281 19.43 19.55 22.41
C LYS A 281 18.56 20.81 22.22
N PRO A 282 17.63 21.14 23.14
CA PRO A 282 16.74 22.31 22.98
C PRO A 282 17.43 23.61 22.58
N LYS A 283 18.58 23.92 23.20
CA LYS A 283 19.38 25.12 22.85
C LYS A 283 19.95 25.08 21.43
N GLN A 284 20.37 23.91 20.97
CA GLN A 284 20.88 23.74 19.61
C GLN A 284 19.74 23.82 18.57
N ILE A 285 18.52 23.34 18.90
CA ILE A 285 17.32 23.55 18.08
C ILE A 285 17.04 25.06 17.94
N LEU A 286 17.03 25.79 19.06
CA LEU A 286 16.83 27.23 19.06
C LEU A 286 17.90 27.95 18.22
N ASN A 287 19.17 27.61 18.38
CA ASN A 287 20.26 28.16 17.57
C ASN A 287 20.06 27.89 16.07
N THR A 288 19.64 26.67 15.71
CA THR A 288 19.36 26.31 14.32
C THR A 288 18.22 27.16 13.75
N ILE A 289 17.15 27.40 14.52
CA ILE A 289 16.04 28.27 14.11
C ILE A 289 16.51 29.71 13.91
N LEU A 290 17.32 30.25 14.82
CA LEU A 290 17.84 31.62 14.72
C LEU A 290 18.78 31.80 13.51
N ILE A 291 19.62 30.81 13.21
CA ILE A 291 20.51 30.82 12.05
C ILE A 291 19.72 30.76 10.74
N ASN A 292 18.74 29.85 10.65
CA ASN A 292 17.96 29.65 9.42
C ASN A 292 16.95 30.78 9.17
N HIS A 293 16.55 31.51 10.22
CA HIS A 293 15.59 32.60 10.14
C HIS A 293 16.12 33.87 10.83
N PRO A 294 17.12 34.58 10.27
CA PRO A 294 17.79 35.69 10.95
C PRO A 294 16.89 36.86 11.37
N LYS A 295 15.73 37.01 10.74
CA LYS A 295 14.74 38.08 11.01
C LYS A 295 13.61 37.66 11.95
N ILE A 296 13.66 36.44 12.51
CA ILE A 296 12.61 35.94 13.39
C ILE A 296 12.60 36.67 14.73
N LYS A 297 11.41 36.92 15.28
CA LYS A 297 11.29 37.49 16.64
C LYS A 297 11.67 36.43 17.68
N HIS A 298 12.39 36.82 18.74
CA HIS A 298 12.84 35.92 19.81
C HIS A 298 11.72 35.05 20.40
N LYS A 299 10.55 35.64 20.71
CA LYS A 299 9.37 34.90 21.20
C LYS A 299 8.92 33.82 20.21
N GLN A 300 8.95 34.11 18.91
CA GLN A 300 8.57 33.16 17.87
C GLN A 300 9.61 32.03 17.75
N ALA A 301 10.90 32.34 17.87
CA ALA A 301 11.94 31.31 17.87
C ALA A 301 11.79 30.34 19.05
N ILE A 302 11.50 30.85 20.25
CA ILE A 302 11.22 30.03 21.44
C ILE A 302 9.94 29.20 21.22
N PHE A 303 8.87 29.79 20.69
CA PHE A 303 7.64 29.08 20.34
C PHE A 303 7.90 27.91 19.37
N LEU A 304 8.63 28.16 18.28
CA LEU A 304 9.00 27.14 17.30
C LEU A 304 9.88 26.04 17.90
N THR A 305 10.77 26.39 18.84
CA THR A 305 11.59 25.40 19.57
C THR A 305 10.72 24.48 20.42
N GLY A 306 9.78 25.04 21.19
CA GLY A 306 8.83 24.25 21.98
C GLY A 306 7.93 23.38 21.09
N LEU A 307 7.46 23.95 19.97
CA LEU A 307 6.63 23.23 19.01
C LEU A 307 7.40 22.06 18.35
N TYR A 308 8.67 22.25 18.01
CA TYR A 308 9.55 21.18 17.50
C TYR A 308 9.67 20.03 18.50
N LEU A 309 9.96 20.33 19.77
CA LEU A 309 10.11 19.33 20.82
C LEU A 309 8.82 18.53 21.04
N LEU A 310 7.68 19.22 21.16
CA LEU A 310 6.38 18.58 21.35
C LEU A 310 5.95 17.75 20.13
N ALA A 311 6.27 18.19 18.91
CA ALA A 311 5.96 17.46 17.68
C ALA A 311 6.78 16.17 17.53
N LYS A 312 7.98 16.13 18.11
CA LYS A 312 8.92 14.99 18.06
C LYS A 312 8.78 13.99 19.20
N ASP A 313 7.97 14.31 20.20
CA ASP A 313 7.70 13.43 21.32
C ASP A 313 7.16 12.06 20.85
N ALA A 314 7.19 11.05 21.72
CA ALA A 314 6.84 9.67 21.39
C ALA A 314 5.45 9.52 20.74
N THR A 315 4.53 10.44 21.03
CA THR A 315 3.14 10.44 20.56
C THR A 315 2.89 11.35 19.36
N GLY A 316 3.87 12.19 19.02
CA GLY A 316 3.93 12.99 17.81
C GLY A 316 2.85 14.07 17.67
N ILE A 317 2.69 14.57 16.44
CA ILE A 317 1.88 15.77 16.17
C ILE A 317 0.38 15.52 16.39
N ARG A 318 -0.09 14.29 16.22
CA ARG A 318 -1.51 13.95 16.36
C ARG A 318 -2.00 14.06 17.80
N GLU A 319 -1.22 13.59 18.76
CA GLU A 319 -1.59 13.74 20.17
C GLU A 319 -1.50 15.20 20.61
N LEU A 320 -0.43 15.90 20.22
CA LEU A 320 -0.32 17.34 20.43
C LEU A 320 -1.55 18.10 19.92
N ARG A 321 -2.06 17.71 18.74
CA ARG A 321 -3.32 18.25 18.19
C ARG A 321 -4.52 17.97 19.09
N GLN A 322 -4.64 16.77 19.64
CA GLN A 322 -5.77 16.40 20.51
C GLN A 322 -5.72 17.19 21.82
N MET A 323 -4.53 17.27 22.44
CA MET A 323 -4.31 18.06 23.66
C MET A 323 -4.71 19.53 23.46
N LEU A 324 -4.34 20.12 22.32
CA LEU A 324 -4.64 21.53 22.03
C LEU A 324 -6.09 21.77 21.58
N ASN A 325 -6.69 20.88 20.78
CA ASN A 325 -8.08 21.07 20.32
C ASN A 325 -9.09 21.02 21.47
N ASN A 326 -8.81 20.30 22.55
CA ASN A 326 -9.66 20.28 23.74
C ASN A 326 -9.76 21.66 24.42
N ARG A 327 -8.85 22.58 24.09
CA ARG A 327 -8.74 23.90 24.71
C ARG A 327 -8.69 25.06 23.70
N ALA A 328 -8.80 24.78 22.40
CA ALA A 328 -8.65 25.79 21.35
C ALA A 328 -9.51 25.51 20.11
N ASN A 329 -9.88 26.57 19.40
CA ASN A 329 -10.62 26.50 18.14
C ASN A 329 -9.80 25.71 17.06
N PRO A 330 -10.44 24.87 16.23
CA PRO A 330 -9.78 24.20 15.09
C PRO A 330 -8.99 25.13 14.14
N ARG A 331 -9.37 26.40 14.02
CA ARG A 331 -8.63 27.41 13.25
C ARG A 331 -7.26 27.70 13.85
N THR A 332 -7.13 27.67 15.18
CA THR A 332 -5.86 27.86 15.89
C THR A 332 -4.87 26.75 15.53
N TRP A 333 -5.32 25.49 15.54
CA TRP A 333 -4.50 24.36 15.09
C TRP A 333 -4.00 24.54 13.66
N THR A 334 -4.87 25.01 12.77
CA THR A 334 -4.49 25.23 11.36
C THR A 334 -3.38 26.27 11.22
N ARG A 335 -3.38 27.31 12.06
CA ARG A 335 -2.28 28.30 12.12
C ARG A 335 -0.99 27.69 12.66
N ILE A 336 -1.07 26.88 13.72
CA ILE A 336 0.10 26.18 14.28
C ILE A 336 0.73 25.22 13.26
N VAL A 337 -0.08 24.45 12.52
CA VAL A 337 0.43 23.56 11.47
C VAL A 337 1.11 24.31 10.34
N LYS A 338 0.65 25.53 10.03
CA LYS A 338 1.32 26.37 9.03
C LYS A 338 2.73 26.75 9.49
N GLU A 339 2.90 27.03 10.79
CA GLU A 339 4.21 27.32 11.39
C GLU A 339 5.14 26.10 11.41
N LEU A 340 4.61 24.86 11.53
CA LEU A 340 5.42 23.63 11.46
C LEU A 340 6.19 23.52 10.14
N LYS A 341 5.65 24.06 9.04
CA LYS A 341 6.35 24.06 7.74
C LYS A 341 7.65 24.87 7.77
N ASN A 342 7.75 25.88 8.64
CA ASN A 342 8.96 26.67 8.82
C ASN A 342 10.10 25.89 9.51
N LEU A 343 9.77 24.73 10.10
CA LEU A 343 10.74 23.82 10.72
C LEU A 343 11.35 22.83 9.74
N ASN A 344 10.78 22.69 8.52
CA ASN A 344 11.32 21.78 7.52
C ASN A 344 12.76 22.16 7.19
N LYS A 345 13.63 21.16 7.34
CA LYS A 345 15.07 21.27 7.11
C LYS A 345 15.43 20.90 5.69
N SER A 346 16.66 21.24 5.28
CA SER A 346 17.25 20.74 4.04
C SER A 346 17.36 19.20 4.07
N PRO A 347 17.21 18.50 2.93
CA PRO A 347 17.36 17.04 2.84
C PRO A 347 18.65 16.47 3.45
N ALA A 348 19.73 17.25 3.47
CA ALA A 348 21.00 16.85 4.08
C ALA A 348 20.88 16.51 5.58
N GLN A 349 19.90 17.09 6.27
CA GLN A 349 19.74 17.01 7.73
C GLN A 349 18.77 15.91 8.18
N TYR A 350 18.17 15.15 7.25
CA TYR A 350 17.31 14.03 7.58
C TYR A 350 18.12 12.81 8.03
N ASP A 351 17.52 12.00 8.89
CA ASP A 351 18.08 10.72 9.34
C ASP A 351 18.35 9.78 8.15
N GLY A 352 19.31 8.87 8.30
CA GLY A 352 19.77 7.98 7.24
C GLY A 352 18.65 7.16 6.61
N TRP A 353 17.75 6.62 7.43
CA TRP A 353 16.60 5.84 6.94
C TRP A 353 15.68 6.63 6.00
N VAL A 354 15.51 7.95 6.21
CA VAL A 354 14.70 8.80 5.33
C VAL A 354 15.34 8.90 3.95
N LYS A 355 16.67 9.06 3.93
CA LYS A 355 17.45 9.13 2.70
C LYS A 355 17.38 7.80 1.95
N GLN A 356 17.53 6.67 2.65
CA GLN A 356 17.38 5.33 2.07
C GLN A 356 15.98 5.14 1.45
N VAL A 357 14.92 5.52 2.17
CA VAL A 357 13.54 5.43 1.66
C VAL A 357 13.32 6.29 0.42
N ILE A 358 13.75 7.55 0.45
CA ILE A 358 13.60 8.47 -0.69
C ILE A 358 14.37 7.94 -1.89
N ALA A 359 15.64 7.57 -1.71
CA ALA A 359 16.48 7.05 -2.78
C ALA A 359 15.85 5.81 -3.44
N GLN A 360 15.39 4.82 -2.66
CA GLN A 360 14.79 3.61 -3.21
C GLN A 360 13.40 3.84 -3.84
N ILE A 361 12.67 4.87 -3.43
CA ILE A 361 11.44 5.29 -4.12
C ILE A 361 11.78 6.00 -5.45
N ASP A 362 12.85 6.80 -5.49
CA ASP A 362 13.26 7.59 -6.66
C ASP A 362 14.00 6.75 -7.71
N GLU A 363 14.79 5.76 -7.30
CA GLU A 363 15.44 4.81 -8.20
C GLU A 363 14.49 3.69 -8.62
N PHE A 364 13.59 3.30 -7.72
CA PHE A 364 12.51 2.33 -7.90
C PHE A 364 12.93 1.00 -8.54
N GLN A 365 14.16 0.55 -8.29
CA GLN A 365 14.68 -0.73 -8.77
C GLN A 365 13.90 -1.90 -8.16
N PRO A 366 13.63 -3.00 -8.87
CA PRO A 366 12.95 -4.16 -8.31
C PRO A 366 13.78 -4.78 -7.18
N TYR A 367 13.18 -5.02 -6.02
CA TYR A 367 13.83 -5.80 -4.97
C TYR A 367 13.82 -7.29 -5.33
N LYS A 368 15.01 -7.90 -5.33
CA LYS A 368 15.23 -9.34 -5.53
C LYS A 368 16.16 -9.83 -4.41
N PRO A 369 15.67 -10.67 -3.49
CA PRO A 369 16.52 -11.22 -2.44
C PRO A 369 17.57 -12.14 -3.05
N ARG A 370 18.80 -12.07 -2.55
CA ARG A 370 19.90 -12.95 -2.97
C ARG A 370 19.86 -14.24 -2.16
N PHE A 371 18.81 -15.04 -2.35
CA PHE A 371 18.79 -16.37 -1.74
C PHE A 371 19.67 -17.31 -2.58
N GLU A 372 20.64 -17.95 -1.95
CA GLU A 372 21.32 -19.09 -2.56
C GLU A 372 20.29 -20.24 -2.63
N MET A 373 20.02 -20.73 -3.84
CA MET A 373 19.14 -21.88 -4.06
C MET A 373 19.88 -23.20 -3.90
#